data_AF-A0A2P9AAQ6-F1
#
_entry.id   AF-A0A2P9AAQ6-F1
#
_cell.length_a   1.000
_cell.length_b   1.000
_cell.length_c   1.000
_cell.angle_alpha   90.00
_cell.angle_beta   90.00
_cell.angle_gamma   90.00
#
_symmetry.space_group_name_H-M   'P 1'
#
loop_
_entity.id
_entity.type
_entity.pdbx_description
1 polymer ?
#
loop_
_entity_poly.entity_id
_entity_poly.type
_entity_poly.pdbx_seq_one_letter_code
_entity_poly.pdbx_strand_id
1 'polypeptide(L)'
;MTGSQAKRSGSATQSSAGAVLVGLAAVLFSATGAAGQPLTVVELFTSQGCSSCPPANANLIKVKDRPDVLALSFNVTYWDYLGWKDTFGREEFTQRQVRYEPSLGRSGPFTPQVVVNGNSDAVGARPGEIEQLISSSGRAKGPSLSLDGGKIAIGAGPVPGGKADIWLVRYRQGVIEVPVARGENTGRTLPHANVVHSLSRLGAWTGEAIALPLPAPPSGLSTAVLVQVPDGGPILAAATN
;
A
#
# COMPACT_ATOMS: atom_id res chain seq x y z
N MET A 1 86.95 -59.23 4.12
CA MET A 1 86.13 -60.46 4.18
C MET A 1 84.74 -60.09 4.67
N THR A 2 83.72 -60.46 3.88
CA THR A 2 82.29 -60.65 4.22
C THR A 2 81.51 -59.48 4.84
N GLY A 3 80.37 -58.99 4.34
CA GLY A 3 79.43 -59.36 3.28
C GLY A 3 78.33 -58.29 3.28
N SER A 4 77.95 -57.74 2.12
CA SER A 4 76.68 -58.02 1.42
C SER A 4 75.42 -58.05 2.29
N GLN A 5 74.53 -57.06 2.12
CA GLN A 5 73.12 -57.29 1.81
C GLN A 5 72.51 -56.00 1.20
N ALA A 6 71.92 -56.17 0.03
CA ALA A 6 71.09 -55.18 -0.64
C ALA A 6 69.62 -55.43 -0.29
N LYS A 7 68.79 -54.38 -0.22
CA LYS A 7 67.35 -54.54 -0.51
C LYS A 7 66.75 -53.30 -1.14
N ARG A 8 66.02 -53.59 -2.21
CA ARG A 8 65.39 -52.71 -3.19
C ARG A 8 64.07 -52.09 -2.69
N SER A 9 63.72 -51.00 -3.36
CA SER A 9 62.39 -50.67 -3.94
C SER A 9 61.25 -50.26 -3.00
N GLY A 10 60.68 -49.10 -3.30
CA GLY A 10 59.34 -48.70 -2.86
C GLY A 10 59.04 -47.24 -3.15
N SER A 11 58.82 -46.88 -4.41
CA SER A 11 58.19 -45.60 -4.79
C SER A 11 56.72 -45.60 -4.36
N ALA A 12 56.29 -44.59 -3.60
CA ALA A 12 54.89 -44.28 -3.41
C ALA A 12 54.70 -42.76 -3.48
N THR A 13 54.41 -42.30 -4.70
CA THR A 13 53.84 -40.99 -5.00
C THR A 13 52.43 -40.95 -4.38
N GLN A 14 52.18 -40.07 -3.42
CA GLN A 14 50.83 -39.73 -3.00
C GLN A 14 50.62 -38.23 -3.16
N SER A 15 49.95 -37.89 -4.25
CA SER A 15 49.20 -36.64 -4.41
C SER A 15 48.02 -36.65 -3.44
N SER A 16 47.87 -35.58 -2.67
CA SER A 16 46.60 -35.27 -2.00
C SER A 16 46.34 -33.76 -2.08
N ALA A 17 45.44 -33.44 -3.01
CA ALA A 17 44.55 -32.30 -3.14
C ALA A 17 44.73 -31.12 -2.16
N GLY A 18 45.08 -29.96 -2.73
CA GLY A 18 44.88 -28.67 -2.09
C GLY A 18 43.38 -28.39 -1.91
N ALA A 19 42.97 -28.22 -0.66
CA ALA A 19 41.64 -27.70 -0.33
C ALA A 19 41.58 -26.21 -0.67
N VAL A 20 40.96 -25.86 -1.80
CA VAL A 20 40.61 -24.49 -2.13
C VAL A 20 39.42 -24.10 -1.24
N LEU A 21 39.69 -23.38 -0.16
CA LEU A 21 38.68 -22.67 0.63
C LEU A 21 38.06 -21.57 -0.26
N VAL A 22 36.94 -21.89 -0.91
CA VAL A 22 36.09 -20.89 -1.55
C VAL A 22 35.43 -20.09 -0.42
N GLY A 23 36.01 -18.94 -0.08
CA GLY A 23 35.43 -17.99 0.85
C GLY A 23 34.08 -17.52 0.32
N LEU A 24 33.01 -17.89 1.02
CA LEU A 24 31.66 -17.40 0.75
C LEU A 24 31.61 -15.93 1.20
N ALA A 25 31.93 -15.01 0.29
CA ALA A 25 31.74 -13.58 0.51
C ALA A 25 30.24 -13.31 0.60
N ALA A 26 29.72 -13.18 1.83
CA ALA A 26 28.37 -12.69 2.07
C ALA A 26 28.29 -11.24 1.58
N VAL A 27 27.70 -11.04 0.40
CA VAL A 27 27.38 -9.72 -0.11
C VAL A 27 26.24 -9.17 0.74
N LEU A 28 26.61 -8.39 1.77
CA LEU A 28 25.66 -7.61 2.55
C LEU A 28 25.10 -6.51 1.63
N PHE A 29 23.90 -6.73 1.10
CA PHE A 29 23.13 -5.68 0.45
C PHE A 29 22.69 -4.67 1.52
N SER A 30 23.51 -3.66 1.79
CA SER A 30 23.07 -2.46 2.50
C SER A 30 22.22 -1.61 1.56
N ALA A 31 20.91 -1.88 1.54
CA ALA A 31 19.94 -1.00 0.92
C ALA A 31 19.77 0.26 1.78
N THR A 32 20.72 1.21 1.72
CA THR A 32 20.51 2.57 2.21
C THR A 32 19.76 3.38 1.16
N GLY A 33 18.54 2.93 0.81
CA GLY A 33 17.55 3.81 0.20
C GLY A 33 16.97 4.67 1.30
N ALA A 34 16.92 5.99 1.11
CA ALA A 34 16.23 6.88 2.02
C ALA A 34 14.76 6.44 2.10
N ALA A 35 14.39 5.75 3.18
CA ALA A 35 13.00 5.47 3.46
C ALA A 35 12.29 6.82 3.60
N GLY A 36 11.38 7.12 2.68
CA GLY A 36 10.54 8.31 2.77
C GLY A 36 9.82 8.38 4.11
N GLN A 37 9.42 9.59 4.53
CA GLN A 37 8.63 9.74 5.74
C GLN A 37 7.39 8.82 5.68
N PRO A 38 7.04 8.11 6.77
CA PRO A 38 5.88 7.24 6.76
C PRO A 38 4.62 8.02 6.41
N LEU A 39 3.92 7.61 5.36
CA LEU A 39 2.67 8.24 4.94
C LEU A 39 1.52 7.79 5.84
N THR A 40 0.70 8.73 6.29
CA THR A 40 -0.63 8.47 6.82
C THR A 40 -1.60 8.32 5.65
N VAL A 41 -2.25 7.18 5.53
CA VAL A 41 -3.21 6.91 4.45
C VAL A 41 -4.60 7.36 4.89
N VAL A 42 -5.25 8.17 4.08
CA VAL A 42 -6.59 8.71 4.31
C VAL A 42 -7.46 8.34 3.13
N GLU A 43 -8.42 7.44 3.36
CA GLU A 43 -9.29 6.90 2.32
C GLU A 43 -10.70 7.43 2.55
N LEU A 44 -11.17 8.30 1.66
CA LEU A 44 -12.56 8.77 1.66
C LEU A 44 -13.41 7.87 0.77
N PHE A 45 -14.41 7.22 1.36
CA PHE A 45 -15.49 6.55 0.64
C PHE A 45 -16.63 7.55 0.40
N THR A 46 -16.93 7.79 -0.87
CA THR A 46 -17.86 8.84 -1.33
C THR A 46 -18.67 8.37 -2.53
N SER A 47 -19.70 9.12 -2.91
CA SER A 47 -20.38 8.98 -4.20
C SER A 47 -20.87 10.34 -4.70
N GLN A 48 -20.87 10.54 -6.02
CA GLN A 48 -21.53 11.66 -6.69
C GLN A 48 -23.04 11.67 -6.44
N GLY A 49 -23.65 10.50 -6.23
CA GLY A 49 -25.07 10.35 -5.92
C GLY A 49 -25.43 10.70 -4.47
N CYS A 50 -24.45 10.82 -3.58
CA CYS A 50 -24.62 11.09 -2.15
C CYS A 50 -24.63 12.61 -1.88
N SER A 51 -25.78 13.18 -1.50
CA SER A 51 -25.92 14.61 -1.19
C SER A 51 -25.12 15.09 0.03
N SER A 52 -24.84 14.21 0.98
CA SER A 52 -24.09 14.52 2.22
C SER A 52 -22.56 14.45 2.04
N CYS A 53 -22.07 13.94 0.91
CA CYS A 53 -20.66 13.73 0.63
C CYS A 53 -19.82 14.98 0.25
N PRO A 54 -20.37 16.06 -0.37
CA PRO A 54 -19.58 17.21 -0.81
C PRO A 54 -18.71 17.87 0.28
N PRO A 55 -19.16 18.04 1.54
CA PRO A 55 -18.31 18.58 2.61
C PRO A 55 -17.08 17.72 2.91
N ALA A 56 -17.22 16.38 2.91
CA ALA A 56 -16.10 15.47 3.15
C ALA A 56 -15.08 15.48 2.00
N ASN A 57 -15.56 15.54 0.74
CA ASN A 57 -14.69 15.73 -0.43
C ASN A 57 -13.87 17.04 -0.31
N ALA A 58 -14.53 18.13 0.08
CA ALA A 58 -13.86 19.42 0.28
C ALA A 58 -12.81 19.37 1.40
N ASN A 59 -13.05 18.64 2.48
CA ASN A 59 -12.07 18.49 3.56
C ASN A 59 -10.90 17.58 3.15
N LEU A 60 -11.15 16.52 2.37
CA LEU A 60 -10.07 15.67 1.85
C LEU A 60 -9.12 16.47 0.94
N ILE A 61 -9.66 17.37 0.09
CA ILE A 61 -8.87 18.25 -0.78
C ILE A 61 -7.87 19.10 0.02
N LYS A 62 -8.26 19.57 1.22
CA LYS A 62 -7.39 20.41 2.06
C LYS A 62 -6.17 19.68 2.60
N VAL A 63 -6.24 18.36 2.77
CA VAL A 63 -5.13 17.56 3.31
C VAL A 63 -4.31 16.86 2.24
N LYS A 64 -4.75 16.86 0.97
CA LYS A 64 -4.14 16.05 -0.11
C LYS A 64 -2.69 16.39 -0.44
N ASP A 65 -2.28 17.65 -0.20
CA ASP A 65 -0.94 18.15 -0.53
C ASP A 65 0.01 18.11 0.68
N ARG A 66 -0.45 17.57 1.82
CA ARG A 66 0.42 17.36 2.97
C ARG A 66 1.47 16.29 2.63
N PRO A 67 2.76 16.54 2.88
CA PRO A 67 3.83 15.61 2.49
C PRO A 67 3.82 14.30 3.30
N ASP A 68 3.13 14.28 4.44
CA ASP A 68 2.98 13.12 5.31
C ASP A 68 1.64 12.37 5.11
N VAL A 69 0.86 12.72 4.09
CA VAL A 69 -0.49 12.18 3.86
C VAL A 69 -0.66 11.66 2.44
N LEU A 70 -1.17 10.45 2.32
CA LEU A 70 -1.75 9.91 1.09
C LEU A 70 -3.28 10.00 1.19
N ALA A 71 -3.85 11.08 0.67
CA ALA A 71 -5.30 11.24 0.59
C ALA A 71 -5.83 10.61 -0.70
N LEU A 72 -6.86 9.76 -0.61
CA LEU A 72 -7.44 9.01 -1.74
C LEU A 72 -8.97 9.07 -1.71
N SER A 73 -9.60 9.26 -2.86
CA SER A 73 -11.06 9.17 -3.00
C SER A 73 -11.47 7.85 -3.64
N PHE A 74 -12.27 7.06 -2.93
CA PHE A 74 -12.87 5.81 -3.37
C PHE A 74 -14.37 6.01 -3.61
N ASN A 75 -14.79 5.93 -4.87
CA ASN A 75 -16.18 6.12 -5.24
C ASN A 75 -16.97 4.80 -5.17
N VAL A 76 -17.96 4.73 -4.30
CA VAL A 76 -18.77 3.51 -4.08
C VAL A 76 -19.96 3.43 -5.03
N THR A 77 -20.51 2.23 -5.19
CA THR A 77 -21.57 1.91 -6.17
C THR A 77 -22.98 1.90 -5.58
N TYR A 78 -23.14 1.78 -4.26
CA TYR A 78 -24.46 1.58 -3.65
C TYR A 78 -25.39 2.80 -3.62
N TRP A 79 -25.02 3.90 -4.30
CA TRP A 79 -25.89 5.04 -4.60
C TRP A 79 -26.43 5.04 -6.04
N ASP A 80 -25.91 4.16 -6.90
CA ASP A 80 -26.24 4.16 -8.34
C ASP A 80 -27.73 3.87 -8.61
N TYR A 81 -28.43 3.28 -7.63
CA TYR A 81 -29.87 3.02 -7.68
C TYR A 81 -30.72 4.31 -7.84
N LEU A 82 -30.17 5.48 -7.53
CA LEU A 82 -30.83 6.78 -7.70
C LEU A 82 -30.85 7.28 -9.16
N GLY A 83 -30.45 6.45 -10.13
CA GLY A 83 -30.51 6.77 -11.56
C GLY A 83 -29.33 7.59 -12.09
N TRP A 84 -28.28 7.76 -11.27
CA TRP A 84 -26.97 8.27 -11.68
C TRP A 84 -25.89 7.25 -11.30
N LYS A 85 -25.20 6.71 -12.30
CA LYS A 85 -24.05 5.86 -12.06
C LYS A 85 -22.83 6.74 -11.82
N ASP A 86 -22.18 6.59 -10.66
CA ASP A 86 -20.97 7.33 -10.35
C ASP A 86 -19.87 7.05 -11.39
N THR A 87 -19.30 8.10 -11.97
CA THR A 87 -18.26 8.01 -13.02
C THR A 87 -17.06 7.14 -12.60
N PHE A 88 -16.67 7.22 -11.32
CA PHE A 88 -15.55 6.50 -10.72
C PHE A 88 -16.02 5.37 -9.80
N GLY A 89 -17.33 5.16 -9.69
CA GLY A 89 -17.96 4.08 -8.92
C GLY A 89 -17.41 2.73 -9.34
N ARG A 90 -16.89 1.96 -8.38
CA ARG A 90 -16.43 0.58 -8.60
C ARG A 90 -16.89 -0.33 -7.46
N GLU A 91 -17.31 -1.53 -7.80
CA GLU A 91 -17.71 -2.52 -6.80
C GLU A 91 -16.53 -2.92 -5.92
N GLU A 92 -15.31 -2.95 -6.46
CA GLU A 92 -14.11 -3.20 -5.67
C GLU A 92 -13.91 -2.19 -4.52
N PHE A 93 -14.40 -0.95 -4.69
CA PHE A 93 -14.29 0.11 -3.69
C PHE A 93 -15.37 -0.05 -2.61
N THR A 94 -16.59 -0.41 -3.00
CA THR A 94 -17.64 -0.84 -2.06
C THR A 94 -17.16 -2.02 -1.21
N GLN A 95 -16.55 -3.04 -1.84
CA GLN A 95 -16.01 -4.21 -1.14
C GLN A 95 -14.77 -3.89 -0.28
N ARG A 96 -13.99 -2.86 -0.63
CA ARG A 96 -12.94 -2.33 0.25
C ARG A 96 -13.56 -1.74 1.52
N GLN A 97 -14.60 -0.93 1.38
CA GLN A 97 -15.32 -0.35 2.51
C GLN A 97 -15.94 -1.42 3.41
N VAL A 98 -16.72 -2.35 2.81
CA VAL A 98 -17.35 -3.46 3.55
C VAL A 98 -16.36 -4.25 4.39
N ARG A 99 -15.13 -4.46 3.89
CA ARG A 99 -14.07 -5.15 4.65
C ARG A 99 -13.54 -4.34 5.84
N TYR A 100 -13.59 -3.01 5.78
CA TYR A 100 -13.21 -2.17 6.92
C TYR A 100 -14.24 -2.21 8.07
N GLU A 101 -15.52 -2.32 7.75
CA GLU A 101 -16.59 -2.10 8.75
C GLU A 101 -16.45 -2.95 10.03
N PRO A 102 -16.17 -4.27 9.97
CA PRO A 102 -16.07 -5.07 11.19
C PRO A 102 -14.92 -4.64 12.11
N SER A 103 -13.74 -4.32 11.56
CA SER A 103 -12.57 -3.92 12.33
C SER A 103 -12.73 -2.52 12.94
N LEU A 104 -13.56 -1.68 12.31
CA LEU A 104 -13.95 -0.35 12.79
C LEU A 104 -15.15 -0.36 13.74
N GLY A 105 -15.73 -1.53 14.03
CA GLY A 105 -16.91 -1.65 14.90
C GLY A 105 -18.19 -1.07 14.29
N ARG A 106 -18.28 -1.05 12.96
CA ARG A 106 -19.44 -0.57 12.21
C ARG A 106 -20.29 -1.75 11.75
N SER A 107 -21.60 -1.51 11.62
CA SER A 107 -22.56 -2.53 11.19
C SER A 107 -22.65 -2.70 9.67
N GLY A 108 -22.08 -1.77 8.90
CA GLY A 108 -22.15 -1.78 7.44
C GLY A 108 -21.66 -0.46 6.83
N PRO A 109 -21.42 -0.45 5.50
CA PRO A 109 -20.83 0.70 4.81
C PRO A 109 -21.79 1.89 4.80
N PHE A 110 -21.23 3.10 4.87
CA PHE A 110 -21.98 4.36 4.78
C PHE A 110 -21.15 5.45 4.10
N THR A 111 -21.79 6.48 3.53
CA THR A 111 -21.06 7.64 3.00
C THR A 111 -21.60 8.97 3.52
N PRO A 112 -20.73 10.00 3.66
CA PRO A 112 -19.28 9.89 3.53
C PRO A 112 -18.67 9.16 4.74
N GLN A 113 -17.59 8.42 4.48
CA GLN A 113 -16.76 7.82 5.53
C GLN A 113 -15.29 8.01 5.16
N VAL A 114 -14.52 8.54 6.09
CA VAL A 114 -13.07 8.65 6.01
C VAL A 114 -12.46 7.57 6.89
N VAL A 115 -11.58 6.76 6.33
CA VAL A 115 -10.80 5.76 7.06
C VAL A 115 -9.33 6.20 7.06
N VAL A 116 -8.72 6.26 8.25
CA VAL A 116 -7.31 6.62 8.43
C VAL A 116 -6.51 5.41 8.90
N ASN A 117 -5.43 5.09 8.17
CA ASN A 117 -4.54 3.95 8.41
C ASN A 117 -5.27 2.61 8.62
N GLY A 118 -6.50 2.47 8.10
CA GLY A 118 -7.32 1.26 8.22
C GLY A 118 -7.77 0.91 9.65
N ASN A 119 -7.67 1.82 10.63
CA ASN A 119 -7.94 1.50 12.04
C ASN A 119 -8.78 2.54 12.78
N SER A 120 -9.17 3.62 12.11
CA SER A 120 -9.95 4.70 12.68
C SER A 120 -10.78 5.34 11.59
N ASP A 121 -12.00 5.75 11.90
CA ASP A 121 -12.90 6.35 10.94
C ASP A 121 -13.70 7.53 11.49
N ALA A 122 -14.17 8.38 10.59
CA ALA A 122 -15.10 9.46 10.86
C ALA A 122 -15.94 9.76 9.62
N VAL A 123 -16.99 10.57 9.76
CA VAL A 123 -17.77 11.06 8.62
C VAL A 123 -16.93 12.02 7.74
N GLY A 124 -16.08 12.85 8.37
CA GLY A 124 -15.16 13.76 7.67
C GLY A 124 -15.83 15.03 7.12
N ALA A 125 -17.11 15.26 7.42
CA ALA A 125 -17.87 16.40 6.92
C ALA A 125 -17.59 17.70 7.68
N ARG A 126 -17.19 17.64 8.95
CA ARG A 126 -16.92 18.85 9.75
C ARG A 126 -15.54 19.41 9.41
N PRO A 127 -15.38 20.74 9.28
CA PRO A 127 -14.06 21.34 9.08
C PRO A 127 -13.05 20.91 10.16
N GLY A 128 -11.85 20.50 9.75
CA GLY A 128 -10.80 20.06 10.67
C GLY A 128 -10.93 18.61 11.17
N GLU A 129 -12.02 17.91 10.85
CA GLU A 129 -12.27 16.55 11.35
C GLU A 129 -11.26 15.54 10.80
N ILE A 130 -10.89 15.65 9.53
CA ILE A 130 -9.91 14.76 8.89
C ILE A 130 -8.51 15.03 9.48
N GLU A 131 -8.14 16.30 9.67
CA GLU A 131 -6.88 16.71 10.28
C GLU A 131 -6.74 16.21 11.72
N GLN A 132 -7.82 16.31 12.50
CA GLN A 132 -7.91 15.77 13.86
C GLN A 132 -7.77 14.25 13.85
N LEU A 133 -8.48 13.56 12.95
CA LEU A 133 -8.40 12.12 12.81
C LEU A 133 -6.96 11.68 12.51
N ILE A 134 -6.33 12.26 11.46
CA ILE A 134 -4.91 12.05 11.12
C ILE A 134 -4.00 12.21 12.34
N SER A 135 -4.18 13.29 13.11
CA SER A 135 -3.34 13.59 14.27
C SER A 135 -3.51 12.57 15.41
N SER A 136 -4.70 12.00 15.55
CA SER A 136 -5.04 11.04 16.61
C SER A 136 -4.72 9.58 16.25
N SER A 137 -4.70 9.22 14.97
CA SER A 137 -4.48 7.84 14.50
C SER A 137 -3.04 7.35 14.64
N GLY A 138 -2.10 8.25 14.92
CA GLY A 138 -0.67 7.95 15.00
C GLY A 138 -0.05 7.56 13.66
N ARG A 139 1.28 7.40 13.65
CA ARG A 139 2.01 6.96 12.45
C ARG A 139 2.05 5.44 12.38
N ALA A 140 1.94 4.91 11.16
CA ALA A 140 2.15 3.49 10.91
C ALA A 140 3.59 3.08 11.29
N LYS A 141 3.73 1.92 11.93
CA LYS A 141 5.01 1.38 12.45
C LYS A 141 5.45 0.11 11.71
N GLY A 142 5.03 -0.06 10.46
CA GLY A 142 5.31 -1.24 9.66
C GLY A 142 6.70 -1.25 9.01
N PRO A 143 6.91 -2.15 8.04
CA PRO A 143 8.20 -2.28 7.36
C PRO A 143 8.54 -1.02 6.56
N SER A 144 9.82 -0.89 6.19
CA SER A 144 10.18 0.05 5.13
C SER A 144 9.50 -0.35 3.82
N LEU A 145 9.07 0.64 3.06
CA LEU A 145 8.42 0.44 1.76
C LEU A 145 8.91 1.51 0.79
N SER A 146 9.41 1.09 -0.38
CA SER A 146 9.86 2.01 -1.43
C SER A 146 9.45 1.52 -2.82
N LEU A 147 9.16 2.48 -3.70
CA LEU A 147 8.89 2.25 -5.12
C LEU A 147 10.04 2.88 -5.91
N ASP A 148 10.89 2.06 -6.52
CA ASP A 148 12.03 2.54 -7.31
C ASP A 148 12.34 1.61 -8.47
N GLY A 149 12.76 2.16 -9.61
CA GLY A 149 13.23 1.40 -10.77
C GLY A 149 12.26 0.33 -11.27
N GLY A 150 10.95 0.55 -11.17
CA GLY A 150 9.93 -0.44 -11.54
C GLY A 150 9.84 -1.62 -10.57
N LYS A 151 10.22 -1.44 -9.30
CA LYS A 151 10.15 -2.45 -8.24
C LYS A 151 9.48 -1.89 -6.98
N ILE A 152 8.80 -2.77 -6.27
CA ILE A 152 8.33 -2.57 -4.91
C ILE A 152 9.34 -3.29 -4.01
N ALA A 153 9.96 -2.58 -3.07
CA ALA A 153 10.79 -3.18 -2.05
C ALA A 153 10.12 -3.03 -0.68
N ILE A 154 9.89 -4.17 -0.01
CA ILE A 154 9.34 -4.24 1.35
C ILE A 154 10.45 -4.78 2.25
N GLY A 155 10.81 -4.02 3.29
CA GLY A 155 11.80 -4.46 4.26
C GLY A 155 11.30 -5.59 5.16
N ALA A 156 12.21 -6.24 5.87
CA ALA A 156 11.84 -7.19 6.91
C ALA A 156 11.22 -6.45 8.12
N GLY A 157 10.29 -7.08 8.81
CA GLY A 157 9.61 -6.45 9.94
C GLY A 157 8.53 -7.33 10.58
N PRO A 158 7.98 -6.88 11.73
CA PRO A 158 6.91 -7.60 12.40
C PRO A 158 5.62 -7.57 11.57
N VAL A 159 4.90 -8.70 11.58
CA VAL A 159 3.61 -8.82 10.88
C VAL A 159 2.53 -9.25 11.86
N PRO A 160 1.68 -8.32 12.31
CA PRO A 160 0.51 -8.66 13.12
C PRO A 160 -0.35 -9.70 12.40
N GLY A 161 -0.67 -10.81 13.07
CA GLY A 161 -1.45 -11.91 12.48
C GLY A 161 -0.69 -12.80 11.49
N GLY A 162 0.63 -12.64 11.34
CA GLY A 162 1.51 -13.53 10.57
C GLY A 162 1.52 -13.31 9.05
N LYS A 163 0.64 -12.46 8.51
CA LYS A 163 0.64 -12.05 7.09
C LYS A 163 0.01 -10.66 6.91
N ALA A 164 0.43 -9.95 5.88
CA ALA A 164 -0.17 -8.70 5.40
C ALA A 164 -0.42 -8.80 3.90
N ASP A 165 -1.49 -8.17 3.42
CA ASP A 165 -1.76 -8.01 1.99
C ASP A 165 -0.95 -6.84 1.42
N ILE A 166 -0.51 -7.02 0.17
CA ILE A 166 0.14 -5.96 -0.61
C ILE A 166 -0.87 -5.46 -1.63
N TRP A 167 -1.34 -4.23 -1.46
CA TRP A 167 -2.30 -3.58 -2.34
C TRP A 167 -1.58 -2.60 -3.27
N LEU A 168 -1.98 -2.62 -4.54
CA LEU A 168 -1.61 -1.63 -5.55
C LEU A 168 -2.82 -0.74 -5.82
N VAL A 169 -2.64 0.57 -5.64
CA VAL A 169 -3.65 1.58 -5.92
C VAL A 169 -3.20 2.39 -7.14
N ARG A 170 -4.08 2.55 -8.12
CA ARG A 170 -3.89 3.53 -9.20
C ARG A 170 -4.87 4.66 -9.01
N TYR A 171 -4.38 5.89 -9.03
CA TYR A 171 -5.22 7.06 -8.82
C TYR A 171 -4.78 8.20 -9.71
N ARG A 172 -5.70 9.11 -10.01
CA ARG A 172 -5.38 10.35 -10.71
C ARG A 172 -4.99 11.41 -9.71
N GLN A 173 -3.71 11.76 -9.66
CA GLN A 173 -3.21 12.77 -8.75
C GLN A 173 -3.80 14.16 -9.06
N GLY A 174 -4.11 14.92 -8.01
CA GLY A 174 -4.67 16.27 -8.12
C GLY A 174 -6.17 16.30 -7.85
N VAL A 175 -6.82 17.37 -8.30
CA VAL A 175 -8.28 17.55 -8.18
C VAL A 175 -8.89 17.42 -9.56
N ILE A 176 -9.98 16.67 -9.66
CA ILE A 176 -10.81 16.66 -10.85
C ILE A 176 -12.21 17.17 -10.54
N GLU A 177 -12.75 17.93 -11.48
CA GLU A 177 -14.12 18.44 -11.45
C GLU A 177 -15.03 17.44 -12.17
N VAL A 178 -16.09 16.99 -11.49
CA VAL A 178 -17.00 15.99 -12.03
C VAL A 178 -18.41 16.57 -12.16
N PRO A 179 -18.91 16.81 -13.39
CA PRO A 179 -20.28 17.24 -13.59
C PRO A 179 -21.26 16.10 -13.30
N VAL A 180 -22.26 16.37 -12.46
CA VAL A 180 -23.28 15.39 -12.05
C VAL A 180 -24.58 15.69 -12.78
N ALA A 181 -24.98 14.80 -13.68
CA ALA A 181 -26.15 15.05 -14.53
C ALA A 181 -27.49 14.55 -13.95
N ARG A 182 -27.47 13.63 -12.97
CA ARG A 182 -28.67 13.05 -12.33
C ARG A 182 -28.41 12.72 -10.86
N GLY A 183 -29.46 12.33 -10.12
CA GLY A 183 -29.38 12.00 -8.69
C GLY A 183 -29.47 13.23 -7.78
N GLU A 184 -29.16 13.10 -6.50
CA GLU A 184 -29.38 14.16 -5.52
C GLU A 184 -28.51 15.41 -5.75
N ASN A 185 -27.35 15.26 -6.40
CA ASN A 185 -26.44 16.36 -6.74
C ASN A 185 -26.62 16.89 -8.18
N THR A 186 -27.76 16.62 -8.82
CA THR A 186 -28.02 17.05 -10.21
C THR A 186 -27.69 18.53 -10.45
N GLY A 187 -26.96 18.80 -11.54
CA GLY A 187 -26.61 20.16 -11.97
C GLY A 187 -25.38 20.75 -11.30
N ARG A 188 -24.78 20.03 -10.34
CA ARG A 188 -23.54 20.44 -9.69
C ARG A 188 -22.32 19.87 -10.39
N THR A 189 -21.20 20.57 -10.24
CA THR A 189 -19.87 20.03 -10.52
C THR A 189 -19.16 19.83 -9.19
N LEU A 190 -18.73 18.61 -8.90
CA LEU A 190 -18.15 18.23 -7.61
C LEU A 190 -16.66 17.98 -7.75
N PRO A 191 -15.80 18.61 -6.93
CA PRO A 191 -14.37 18.36 -6.94
C PRO A 191 -14.04 17.08 -6.16
N HIS A 192 -13.15 16.26 -6.70
CA HIS A 192 -12.62 15.07 -6.03
C HIS A 192 -11.09 15.06 -6.07
N ALA A 193 -10.45 14.79 -4.93
CA ALA A 193 -8.99 14.69 -4.83
C ALA A 193 -8.50 13.26 -5.03
N ASN A 194 -7.40 13.08 -5.76
CA ASN A 194 -6.66 11.82 -5.86
C ASN A 194 -7.58 10.61 -6.10
N VAL A 195 -8.44 10.73 -7.10
CA VAL A 195 -9.51 9.76 -7.37
C VAL A 195 -8.91 8.42 -7.76
N VAL A 196 -9.32 7.35 -7.06
CA VAL A 196 -8.84 6.00 -7.31
C VAL A 196 -9.55 5.43 -8.54
N HIS A 197 -8.75 4.85 -9.43
CA HIS A 197 -9.19 4.19 -10.66
C HIS A 197 -9.13 2.67 -10.56
N SER A 198 -8.21 2.12 -9.77
CA SER A 198 -8.15 0.68 -9.50
C SER A 198 -7.46 0.36 -8.18
N LEU A 199 -7.86 -0.78 -7.61
CA LEU A 199 -7.28 -1.40 -6.43
C LEU A 199 -7.07 -2.89 -6.73
N SER A 200 -5.83 -3.37 -6.65
CA SER A 200 -5.53 -4.79 -6.86
C SER A 200 -4.61 -5.35 -5.80
N ARG A 201 -4.79 -6.62 -5.46
CA ARG A 201 -3.92 -7.34 -4.53
C ARG A 201 -2.77 -7.97 -5.31
N LEU A 202 -1.54 -7.64 -4.95
CA LEU A 202 -0.32 -8.17 -5.59
C LEU A 202 0.18 -9.45 -4.92
N GLY A 203 -0.17 -9.67 -3.65
CA GLY A 203 0.28 -10.84 -2.91
C GLY A 203 0.17 -10.65 -1.41
N ALA A 204 0.91 -11.46 -0.68
CA ALA A 204 1.06 -11.37 0.76
C ALA A 204 2.53 -11.16 1.14
N TRP A 205 2.73 -10.50 2.28
CA TRP A 205 4.01 -10.30 2.94
C TRP A 205 3.96 -10.97 4.32
N THR A 206 4.97 -11.77 4.66
CA THR A 206 5.02 -12.58 5.89
C THR A 206 6.09 -12.12 6.89
N GLY A 207 6.78 -11.01 6.60
CA GLY A 207 7.76 -10.41 7.51
C GLY A 207 9.18 -10.44 7.00
N GLU A 208 9.46 -11.25 5.99
CA GLU A 208 10.76 -11.29 5.31
C GLU A 208 10.87 -10.16 4.28
N ALA A 209 12.08 -9.65 4.05
CA ALA A 209 12.29 -8.64 3.02
C ALA A 209 12.00 -9.24 1.64
N ILE A 210 11.19 -8.54 0.83
CA ILE A 210 10.85 -8.98 -0.53
C ILE A 210 10.96 -7.84 -1.53
N ALA A 211 11.23 -8.22 -2.78
CA ALA A 211 11.12 -7.32 -3.92
C ALA A 211 10.15 -7.91 -4.94
N LEU A 212 9.22 -7.09 -5.42
CA LEU A 212 8.22 -7.45 -6.42
C LEU A 212 8.31 -6.49 -7.62
N PRO A 213 7.95 -6.93 -8.84
CA PRO A 213 7.81 -6.01 -9.96
C PRO A 213 6.70 -4.99 -9.67
N LEU A 214 6.97 -3.71 -9.94
CA LEU A 214 5.97 -2.65 -9.96
C LEU A 214 5.52 -2.45 -11.41
N PRO A 215 4.27 -2.81 -11.76
CA PRO A 215 3.79 -2.56 -13.11
C PRO A 215 3.78 -1.06 -13.39
N ALA A 216 4.06 -0.64 -14.62
CA ALA A 216 3.93 0.77 -15.00
C ALA A 216 2.47 1.24 -14.85
N PRO A 217 2.20 2.46 -14.37
CA PRO A 217 0.85 2.98 -14.33
C PRO A 217 0.32 3.22 -15.75
N PRO A 218 -0.99 3.06 -15.98
CA PRO A 218 -1.63 3.62 -17.17
C PRO A 218 -1.38 5.12 -17.29
N SER A 219 -1.42 5.66 -18.51
CA SER A 219 -1.18 7.09 -18.76
C SER A 219 -2.08 7.98 -17.89
N GLY A 220 -1.46 8.97 -17.24
CA GLY A 220 -2.14 9.95 -16.39
C GLY A 220 -2.54 9.45 -14.99
N LEU A 221 -2.09 8.27 -14.58
CA LEU A 221 -2.30 7.75 -13.22
C LEU A 221 -0.99 7.67 -12.42
N SER A 222 -1.08 7.98 -11.14
CA SER A 222 -0.07 7.76 -10.12
C SER A 222 -0.30 6.41 -9.43
N THR A 223 0.68 6.00 -8.62
CA THR A 223 0.70 4.70 -7.94
C THR A 223 0.89 4.88 -6.46
N ALA A 224 0.12 4.13 -5.67
CA ALA A 224 0.45 3.87 -4.28
C ALA A 224 0.52 2.35 -4.04
N VAL A 225 1.37 1.95 -3.12
CA VAL A 225 1.41 0.58 -2.59
C VAL A 225 1.12 0.65 -1.10
N LEU A 226 0.23 -0.22 -0.63
CA LEU A 226 -0.12 -0.35 0.78
C LEU A 226 0.24 -1.76 1.25
N VAL A 227 0.92 -1.86 2.40
CA VAL A 227 1.07 -3.11 3.14
C VAL A 227 0.08 -3.08 4.29
N GLN A 228 -0.90 -3.98 4.28
CA GLN A 228 -2.07 -3.89 5.15
C GLN A 228 -2.37 -5.23 5.81
N VAL A 229 -2.71 -5.23 7.09
CA VAL A 229 -3.25 -6.44 7.75
C VAL A 229 -4.51 -6.90 6.99
N PRO A 230 -4.71 -8.21 6.74
CA PRO A 230 -5.86 -8.70 5.97
C PRO A 230 -7.21 -8.25 6.52
N ASP A 231 -8.25 -8.42 5.70
CA ASP A 231 -9.65 -8.22 6.11
C ASP A 231 -9.96 -6.82 6.65
N GLY A 232 -9.39 -5.79 6.00
CA GLY A 232 -9.62 -4.39 6.38
C GLY A 232 -8.92 -4.01 7.69
N GLY A 233 -7.86 -4.73 8.07
CA GLY A 233 -7.05 -4.36 9.23
C GLY A 233 -6.17 -3.13 9.00
N PRO A 234 -5.35 -2.77 10.01
CA PRO A 234 -4.47 -1.60 9.94
C PRO A 234 -3.50 -1.63 8.75
N ILE A 235 -3.30 -0.46 8.14
CA ILE A 235 -2.25 -0.22 7.16
C ILE A 235 -0.93 -0.06 7.90
N LEU A 236 0.05 -0.90 7.55
CA LEU A 236 1.35 -0.98 8.20
C LEU A 236 2.37 -0.05 7.55
N ALA A 237 2.32 0.07 6.22
CA ALA A 237 3.20 0.95 5.45
C ALA A 237 2.51 1.38 4.15
N ALA A 238 2.86 2.56 3.66
CA ALA A 238 2.42 3.07 2.37
C ALA A 238 3.54 3.87 1.70
N ALA A 239 3.60 3.79 0.38
CA ALA A 239 4.51 4.59 -0.42
C ALA A 239 3.89 4.87 -1.80
N THR A 240 4.29 6.00 -2.38
CA THR A 240 3.89 6.44 -3.72
C THR A 240 5.10 6.61 -4.62
N ASN A 241 4.88 6.68 -5.93
CA ASN A 241 5.92 6.99 -6.91
C ASN A 241 5.96 8.49 -7.27
#